data_AF-A0A6G3X6S5-F1
#
_entry.id   AF-A0A6G3X6S5-F1
#
_cell.length_a   1.000
_cell.length_b   1.000
_cell.length_c   1.000
_cell.angle_alpha   90.00
_cell.angle_beta   90.00
_cell.angle_gamma   90.00
#
_symmetry.space_group_name_H-M   'P 1'
#
loop_
_entity.id
_entity.type
_entity.pdbx_description
1 polymer ?
#
loop_
_entity_poly.entity_id
_entity_poly.type
_entity_poly.pdbx_seq_one_letter_code
_entity_poly.pdbx_strand_id
1 'polypeptide(L)'
;EHRYLDVKADNLEHALQLAVEARDARRPLSIGLLGNAAELLPRMLAESAPIDIVTDQTSAHDPLAYLPLGVDFDDMADLAADKPADFTRRARESMARHVEAMVGFM
;
A
#
# COMPACT_ATOMS: atom_id res chain seq x y z
N GLU A 1 13.20 1.87 15.54
CA GLU A 1 14.66 1.62 15.54
C GLU A 1 15.47 2.75 14.89
N HIS A 2 15.14 3.19 13.66
CA HIS A 2 15.91 4.23 12.95
C HIS A 2 15.26 5.62 12.88
N ARG A 3 14.08 5.84 13.49
CA ARG A 3 13.33 7.12 13.51
C ARG A 3 12.87 7.66 12.15
N TYR A 4 12.77 6.80 11.13
CA TYR A 4 12.16 7.15 9.83
C TYR A 4 10.63 7.13 9.84
N LEU A 5 10.03 6.51 10.86
CA LEU A 5 8.60 6.38 11.06
C LEU A 5 8.27 6.72 12.51
N ASP A 6 7.24 7.53 12.73
CA ASP A 6 6.82 7.99 14.06
C ASP A 6 5.92 6.96 14.75
N VAL A 7 4.86 6.54 14.06
CA VAL A 7 3.84 5.64 14.62
C VAL A 7 3.44 4.55 13.63
N LYS A 8 3.00 3.42 14.17
CA LYS A 8 2.36 2.35 13.42
C LYS A 8 0.87 2.34 13.77
N ALA A 9 0.01 2.36 12.77
CA ALA A 9 -1.43 2.20 12.96
C ALA A 9 -1.81 0.72 13.05
N ASP A 10 -2.91 0.43 13.73
CA ASP A 10 -3.41 -0.94 13.91
C ASP A 10 -4.23 -1.41 12.69
N ASN A 11 -4.88 -0.47 12.01
CA ASN A 11 -5.73 -0.70 10.84
C ASN A 11 -5.92 0.61 10.05
N LEU A 12 -6.66 0.52 8.94
CA LEU A 12 -6.90 1.65 8.04
C LEU A 12 -7.62 2.79 8.75
N GLU A 13 -8.63 2.49 9.54
CA GLU A 13 -9.46 3.46 10.25
C GLU A 13 -8.63 4.25 11.25
N HIS A 14 -7.80 3.56 12.05
CA HIS A 14 -6.87 4.18 12.98
C HIS A 14 -5.84 5.04 12.23
N ALA A 15 -5.33 4.59 11.07
CA ALA A 15 -4.38 5.37 10.27
C ALA A 15 -5.00 6.69 9.77
N LEU A 16 -6.23 6.63 9.24
CA LEU A 16 -6.94 7.81 8.75
C LEU A 16 -7.31 8.76 9.90
N GLN A 17 -7.71 8.24 11.05
CA GLN A 17 -7.97 9.04 12.24
C GLN A 17 -6.71 9.83 12.65
N LEU A 18 -5.57 9.15 12.82
CA LEU A 18 -4.30 9.77 13.18
C LEU A 18 -3.87 10.85 12.17
N ALA A 19 -4.07 10.57 10.87
CA ALA A 19 -3.70 11.49 9.80
C ALA A 19 -4.54 12.78 9.84
N VAL A 20 -5.87 12.65 9.99
CA VAL A 20 -6.79 13.78 10.07
C VAL A 20 -6.53 14.62 11.32
N GLU A 21 -6.38 13.98 12.48
CA GLU A 21 -6.07 14.67 13.74
C GLU A 21 -4.74 15.45 13.65
N ALA A 22 -3.70 14.86 13.05
CA ALA A 22 -2.40 15.51 12.89
C ALA A 22 -2.48 16.69 11.90
N ARG A 23 -3.17 16.51 10.77
CA ARG A 23 -3.41 17.57 9.77
C ARG A 23 -4.12 18.77 10.40
N ASP A 24 -5.22 18.53 11.10
CA ASP A 24 -6.04 19.59 11.69
C ASP A 24 -5.29 20.33 12.80
N ALA A 25 -4.45 19.62 13.54
CA ALA A 25 -3.53 20.20 14.54
C ALA A 25 -2.26 20.83 13.93
N ARG A 26 -2.06 20.79 12.61
CA ARG A 26 -0.86 21.25 11.90
C ARG A 26 0.44 20.65 12.44
N ARG A 27 0.39 19.36 12.81
CA ARG A 27 1.53 18.61 13.34
C ARG A 27 2.05 17.63 12.28
N PRO A 28 3.35 17.62 11.96
CA PRO A 28 3.90 16.59 11.09
C PRO A 28 3.82 15.22 11.80
N LEU A 29 3.38 14.20 11.07
CA LEU A 29 3.31 12.82 11.56
C LEU A 29 3.46 11.85 10.40
N SER A 30 4.38 10.89 10.53
CA SER A 30 4.51 9.74 9.64
C SER A 30 3.82 8.52 10.23
N ILE A 31 2.95 7.87 9.45
CA ILE A 31 2.11 6.77 9.90
C ILE A 31 2.38 5.55 9.02
N GLY A 32 2.84 4.46 9.64
CA GLY A 32 3.01 3.18 8.97
C GLY A 32 1.73 2.37 9.09
N LEU A 33 1.13 2.00 7.97
CA LEU A 33 -0.01 1.11 7.89
C LEU A 33 0.45 -0.21 7.25
N LEU A 34 0.35 -1.31 7.99
CA LEU A 34 0.70 -2.62 7.47
C LEU A 34 -0.44 -3.16 6.59
N GLY A 35 -0.14 -3.45 5.32
CA GLY A 35 -1.06 -4.10 4.39
C GLY A 35 -0.59 -3.99 2.94
N ASN A 36 -1.38 -4.50 2.01
CA ASN A 36 -1.06 -4.46 0.58
C ASN A 36 -1.60 -3.16 -0.05
N ALA A 37 -0.74 -2.37 -0.70
CA ALA A 37 -1.14 -1.12 -1.34
C ALA A 37 -2.19 -1.31 -2.44
N ALA A 38 -2.15 -2.44 -3.17
CA ALA A 38 -3.15 -2.80 -4.18
C ALA A 38 -4.53 -3.15 -3.59
N GLU A 39 -4.65 -3.26 -2.27
CA GLU A 39 -5.91 -3.42 -1.54
C GLU A 39 -6.31 -2.13 -0.82
N LEU A 40 -5.36 -1.55 -0.08
CA LEU A 40 -5.61 -0.40 0.79
C LEU A 40 -5.89 0.88 0.02
N LEU A 41 -5.12 1.19 -1.04
CA LEU A 41 -5.31 2.43 -1.78
C LEU A 41 -6.65 2.47 -2.53
N PRO A 42 -7.10 1.40 -3.22
CA PRO A 42 -8.46 1.35 -3.76
C PRO A 42 -9.55 1.49 -2.70
N ARG A 43 -9.35 0.92 -1.50
CA ARG A 43 -10.29 1.07 -0.39
C ARG A 43 -10.36 2.51 0.10
N MET A 44 -9.22 3.16 0.31
CA MET A 44 -9.14 4.58 0.66
C MET A 44 -9.87 5.45 -0.38
N LEU A 45 -9.70 5.15 -1.68
CA LEU A 45 -10.38 5.88 -2.75
C LEU A 45 -11.90 5.70 -2.66
N ALA A 46 -12.36 4.45 -2.53
CA ALA A 46 -13.78 4.14 -2.44
C ALA A 46 -14.45 4.79 -1.20
N GLU A 47 -13.72 4.91 -0.10
CA GLU A 47 -14.16 5.57 1.14
C GLU A 47 -13.96 7.10 1.12
N SER A 48 -13.49 7.67 0.00
CA SER A 48 -13.22 9.11 -0.17
C SER A 48 -12.29 9.66 0.93
N ALA A 49 -11.23 8.90 1.25
CA ALA A 49 -10.22 9.32 2.20
C ALA A 49 -9.62 10.69 1.81
N PRO A 50 -9.39 11.60 2.78
CA PRO A 50 -8.94 12.97 2.50
C PRO A 50 -7.44 12.99 2.19
N ILE A 51 -7.07 12.57 0.98
CA ILE A 51 -5.68 12.50 0.50
C ILE A 51 -5.41 13.64 -0.47
N ASP A 52 -4.41 14.47 -0.15
CA ASP A 52 -4.02 15.61 -1.00
C ASP A 52 -2.98 15.24 -2.07
N ILE A 53 -2.10 14.27 -1.78
CA ILE A 53 -0.98 13.88 -2.64
C ILE A 53 -0.85 12.35 -2.62
N VAL A 54 -0.72 11.75 -3.80
CA VAL A 54 -0.48 10.31 -3.98
C VAL A 54 0.83 10.09 -4.74
N THR A 55 1.62 9.12 -4.28
CA THR A 55 2.81 8.60 -4.96
C THR A 55 3.03 7.16 -4.54
N ASP A 56 3.93 6.44 -5.21
CA ASP A 56 4.33 5.09 -4.86
C ASP A 56 5.85 4.92 -4.90
N GLN A 57 6.36 4.06 -4.02
CA GLN A 57 7.78 3.67 -3.99
C GLN A 57 7.95 2.17 -3.71
N THR A 58 6.96 1.34 -4.04
CA THR A 58 7.16 -0.11 -4.03
C THR A 58 8.24 -0.53 -5.05
N SER A 59 8.75 -1.75 -4.91
CA SER A 59 9.70 -2.34 -5.86
C SER A 59 9.05 -2.76 -7.19
N ALA A 60 8.12 -1.95 -7.74
CA ALA A 60 7.36 -2.28 -8.96
C ALA A 60 8.23 -2.46 -10.23
N HIS A 61 9.49 -2.02 -10.19
CA HIS A 61 10.47 -2.29 -11.25
C HIS A 61 10.84 -3.78 -11.39
N ASP A 62 10.67 -4.55 -10.31
CA ASP A 62 10.81 -6.00 -10.30
C ASP A 62 9.47 -6.64 -9.93
N PRO A 63 8.72 -7.17 -10.91
CA PRO A 63 7.44 -7.82 -10.65
C PRO A 63 7.52 -9.02 -9.69
N LEU A 64 8.69 -9.66 -9.51
CA LEU A 64 8.85 -10.74 -8.54
C LEU A 64 8.99 -10.24 -7.10
N ALA A 65 9.20 -8.93 -6.91
CA ALA A 65 9.32 -8.28 -5.60
C ALA A 65 8.04 -7.55 -5.16
N TYR A 66 6.99 -7.53 -5.99
CA TYR A 66 5.71 -6.91 -5.65
C TYR A 66 4.69 -7.95 -5.21
N LEU A 67 4.28 -7.93 -3.94
CA LEU A 67 3.35 -8.90 -3.37
C LEU A 67 1.99 -8.88 -4.11
N PRO A 68 1.62 -9.97 -4.81
CA PRO A 68 0.33 -10.04 -5.48
C PRO A 68 -0.82 -10.12 -4.47
N LEU A 69 -2.00 -9.63 -4.88
CA LEU A 69 -3.22 -9.82 -4.10
C LEU A 69 -3.56 -11.31 -3.95
N GLY A 70 -4.04 -11.69 -2.77
CA GLY A 70 -4.41 -13.06 -2.43
C GLY A 70 -3.23 -14.02 -2.24
N VAL A 71 -2.02 -13.49 -2.09
CA VAL A 71 -0.81 -14.24 -1.71
C VAL A 71 -0.37 -13.74 -0.34
N ASP A 72 -0.20 -14.66 0.61
CA ASP A 72 0.36 -14.32 1.91
C ASP A 72 1.84 -13.98 1.77
N PHE A 73 2.33 -13.03 2.58
CA PHE A 73 3.71 -12.56 2.49
C PHE A 73 4.73 -13.69 2.69
N ASP A 74 4.44 -14.62 3.61
CA ASP A 74 5.30 -15.75 3.93
C ASP A 74 5.41 -16.75 2.76
N ASP A 75 4.37 -16.83 1.90
CA ASP A 75 4.33 -17.72 0.73
C ASP A 75 4.91 -17.06 -0.54
N MET A 76 5.21 -15.77 -0.48
CA MET A 76 5.60 -14.97 -1.65
C MET A 76 6.86 -15.52 -2.32
N ALA A 77 7.89 -15.84 -1.54
CA ALA A 77 9.18 -16.31 -2.05
C ALA A 77 9.05 -17.67 -2.74
N ASP A 78 8.29 -18.60 -2.15
CA ASP A 78 8.08 -19.93 -2.69
C ASP A 78 7.27 -19.87 -3.99
N LEU A 79 6.19 -19.08 -4.02
CA LEU A 79 5.38 -18.91 -5.24
C LEU A 79 6.18 -18.24 -6.37
N ALA A 80 7.02 -17.25 -6.06
CA ALA A 80 7.89 -16.58 -7.02
C ALA A 80 8.93 -17.55 -7.61
N ALA A 81 9.49 -18.44 -6.80
CA ALA A 81 10.46 -19.44 -7.23
C ALA A 81 9.82 -20.57 -8.06
N ASP A 82 8.69 -21.11 -7.60
CA ASP A 82 8.02 -22.26 -8.22
C ASP A 82 7.29 -21.88 -9.51
N LYS A 83 6.66 -20.70 -9.54
CA LYS A 83 5.77 -20.26 -10.63
C LYS A 83 6.04 -18.80 -11.03
N PRO A 84 7.26 -18.45 -11.47
CA PRO A 84 7.66 -17.06 -11.70
C PRO A 84 6.80 -16.33 -12.74
N ALA A 85 6.37 -17.02 -13.79
CA ALA A 85 5.51 -16.44 -14.82
C ALA A 85 4.09 -16.13 -14.31
N ASP A 86 3.52 -17.03 -13.50
CA ASP A 86 2.20 -16.82 -12.89
C ASP A 86 2.26 -15.74 -11.82
N PHE A 87 3.31 -15.75 -10.99
CA PHE A 87 3.59 -14.70 -10.01
C PHE A 87 3.68 -13.33 -10.68
N THR A 88 4.51 -13.20 -11.71
CA THR A 88 4.68 -11.94 -12.47
C THR A 88 3.35 -11.43 -13.03
N ARG A 89 2.51 -12.32 -13.56
CA ARG A 89 1.19 -11.95 -14.07
C ARG A 89 0.31 -11.39 -12.95
N ARG A 90 0.20 -12.10 -11.82
CA ARG A 90 -0.61 -11.67 -10.65
C ARG A 90 -0.10 -10.37 -10.03
N ALA A 91 1.22 -10.20 -9.96
CA ALA A 91 1.86 -8.98 -9.48
C ALA A 91 1.48 -7.79 -10.36
N ARG A 92 1.56 -7.94 -11.70
CA ARG A 92 1.16 -6.89 -12.65
C ARG A 92 -0.33 -6.56 -12.58
N GLU A 93 -1.19 -7.55 -12.38
CA GLU A 93 -2.63 -7.34 -12.14
C GLU A 93 -2.86 -6.51 -10.86
N SER A 94 -2.09 -6.79 -9.81
CA SER A 94 -2.14 -6.03 -8.55
C SER A 94 -1.63 -4.60 -8.71
N MET A 95 -0.50 -4.42 -9.43
CA MET A 95 0.02 -3.09 -9.77
C MET A 95 -0.98 -2.28 -10.60
N ALA A 96 -1.66 -2.90 -11.58
CA ALA A 96 -2.67 -2.22 -12.39
C ALA A 96 -3.81 -1.67 -11.51
N ARG A 97 -4.32 -2.48 -10.58
CA ARG A 97 -5.34 -2.05 -9.62
C ARG A 97 -4.85 -0.95 -8.67
N HIS A 98 -3.59 -1.02 -8.22
CA HIS A 98 -2.98 0.04 -7.43
C HIS A 98 -2.93 1.34 -8.25
N VAL A 99 -2.40 1.31 -9.47
CA VAL A 99 -2.27 2.50 -10.34
C VAL A 99 -3.64 3.08 -10.71
N GLU A 100 -4.65 2.25 -10.96
CA GLU A 100 -6.03 2.71 -11.18
C GLU A 100 -6.53 3.54 -9.99
N ALA A 101 -6.27 3.11 -8.76
CA ALA A 101 -6.61 3.90 -7.58
C ALA A 101 -5.81 5.20 -7.48
N MET A 102 -4.50 5.19 -7.82
CA MET A 102 -3.69 6.41 -7.86
C MET A 102 -4.26 7.44 -8.83
N VAL A 103 -4.65 7.00 -10.03
CA VAL A 103 -5.29 7.87 -11.04
C VAL A 103 -6.65 8.36 -10.56
N GLY A 104 -7.40 7.54 -9.81
CA GLY A 104 -8.69 7.93 -9.25
C GLY A 104 -8.63 9.05 -8.19
N PHE A 105 -7.47 9.29 -7.58
CA PHE A 105 -7.23 10.41 -6.66
C PHE A 105 -6.84 11.72 -7.36
N MET A 106 -6.63 11.71 -8.68
CA MET A 106 -6.27 12.90 -9.48
C MET A 106 -7.52 13.67 -9.96
#